data_AF-A0A293LZX5-F1
#
_entry.id   AF-A0A293LZX5-F1
#
_cell.length_a   1.000
_cell.length_b   1.000
_cell.length_c   1.000
_cell.angle_alpha   90.00
_cell.angle_beta   90.00
_cell.angle_gamma   90.00
#
_symmetry.space_group_name_H-M   'P 1'
#
loop_
_entity.id
_entity.type
_entity.pdbx_description
1 polymer ?
#
loop_
_entity_poly.entity_id
_entity_poly.type
_entity_poly.pdbx_seq_one_letter_code
_entity_poly.pdbx_strand_id
1 'polypeptide(L)'
;MAKESFKRSSLEELQELLTAKFEDLHQRALAGNIPEELILKRVEEERSNVKLVRPKRLCCLPLWLKCCVVIAAIAMSYDSWRDVKDIPCLLEPSAVFMEMTRPIADCSFCKVCCFFESDNMTKELFLEVGYSDRPIILRGAAKHWKAMKTFSFHFFKAAYANASDSLKTNGDYCQFFSVQVKFQYPRRLFQHARLASGHERTGCPNVEQLRPQGSGSTARALQQAGLSS
;
A
#
# COMPACT_ATOMS: atom_id res chain seq x y z
N MET A 1 -10.47 -42.26 2.84
CA MET A 1 -10.58 -43.53 3.60
C MET A 1 -11.57 -43.43 4.77
N ALA A 2 -11.57 -42.39 5.62
CA ALA A 2 -12.47 -42.30 6.79
C ALA A 2 -14.00 -42.22 6.50
N LYS A 3 -14.42 -41.62 5.37
CA LYS A 3 -15.85 -41.51 5.02
C LYS A 3 -16.49 -42.83 4.58
N GLU A 4 -15.70 -43.77 4.07
CA GLU A 4 -16.22 -45.07 3.62
C GLU A 4 -16.35 -46.06 4.78
N SER A 5 -15.47 -45.99 5.79
CA SER A 5 -15.61 -46.85 6.97
C SER A 5 -16.80 -46.43 7.85
N PHE A 6 -17.06 -45.12 7.99
CA PHE A 6 -18.22 -44.62 8.74
C PHE A 6 -19.56 -45.04 8.12
N LYS A 7 -19.64 -45.08 6.79
CA LYS A 7 -20.87 -45.46 6.07
C LYS A 7 -21.12 -46.98 6.09
N ARG A 8 -20.06 -47.78 6.21
CA ARG A 8 -20.17 -49.25 6.35
C ARG A 8 -20.59 -49.61 7.79
N SER A 9 -20.02 -48.93 8.79
CA SER A 9 -20.39 -49.08 10.21
C SER A 9 -21.88 -48.79 10.47
N SER A 10 -22.42 -47.70 9.92
CA SER A 10 -23.83 -47.33 10.16
C SER A 10 -24.84 -48.21 9.43
N LEU A 11 -24.41 -48.94 8.39
CA LEU A 11 -25.27 -49.87 7.65
C LEU A 11 -25.42 -51.20 8.40
N GLU A 12 -24.33 -51.69 9.00
CA GLU A 12 -24.32 -52.93 9.78
C GLU A 12 -25.17 -52.78 11.05
N GLU A 13 -25.07 -51.64 11.77
CA GLU A 13 -25.93 -51.34 12.93
C GLU A 13 -27.42 -51.29 12.57
N LEU A 14 -27.76 -50.71 11.42
CA LEU A 14 -29.14 -50.65 10.93
C LEU A 14 -29.68 -52.06 10.61
N GLN A 15 -28.83 -52.90 10.02
CA GLN A 15 -29.21 -54.25 9.63
C GLN A 15 -29.45 -55.15 10.85
N GLU A 16 -28.62 -55.03 11.89
CA GLU A 16 -28.83 -55.73 13.17
C GLU A 16 -30.13 -55.27 13.85
N LEU A 17 -30.38 -53.96 13.88
CA LEU A 17 -31.58 -53.40 14.53
C LEU A 17 -32.88 -53.80 13.82
N LEU A 18 -32.86 -53.87 12.49
CA LEU A 18 -33.98 -54.36 11.69
C LEU A 18 -34.22 -55.85 11.95
N THR A 19 -33.18 -56.66 11.96
CA THR A 19 -33.28 -58.11 12.20
C THR A 19 -33.85 -58.40 13.58
N ALA A 20 -33.37 -57.70 14.62
CA ALA A 20 -33.89 -57.83 15.98
C ALA A 20 -35.38 -57.44 16.10
N LYS A 21 -35.82 -56.39 15.39
CA LYS A 21 -37.23 -55.98 15.37
C LYS A 21 -38.13 -57.00 14.67
N PHE A 22 -37.67 -57.62 13.59
CA PHE A 22 -38.45 -58.65 12.89
C PHE A 22 -38.58 -59.92 13.72
N GLU A 23 -37.53 -60.30 14.46
CA GLU A 23 -37.57 -61.46 15.35
C GLU A 23 -38.57 -61.26 16.51
N ASP A 24 -38.55 -60.08 17.16
CA ASP A 24 -39.51 -59.75 18.23
C ASP A 24 -40.97 -59.78 17.73
N LEU A 25 -41.22 -59.25 16.52
CA LEU A 25 -42.56 -59.29 15.92
C LEU A 25 -42.99 -60.73 15.57
N HIS A 26 -42.06 -61.57 15.10
CA HIS A 26 -42.34 -62.97 14.80
C HIS A 26 -42.71 -63.75 16.07
N GLN A 27 -41.95 -63.56 17.16
CA GLN A 27 -42.24 -64.21 18.44
C GLN A 27 -43.58 -63.77 19.04
N ARG A 28 -43.94 -62.48 18.92
CA ARG A 28 -45.25 -61.98 19.37
C ARG A 28 -46.41 -62.55 18.55
N ALA A 29 -46.22 -62.76 17.26
CA ALA A 29 -47.25 -63.35 16.41
C ALA A 29 -47.49 -64.83 16.75
N LEU A 30 -46.43 -65.58 17.04
CA LEU A 30 -46.53 -66.97 17.53
C LEU A 30 -47.20 -67.03 18.92
N ALA A 31 -46.86 -66.12 19.83
CA ALA A 31 -47.51 -66.02 21.15
C ALA A 31 -49.00 -65.66 21.04
N GLY A 32 -49.41 -64.98 19.96
CA GLY A 32 -50.81 -64.69 19.61
C GLY A 32 -51.56 -65.87 18.97
N ASN A 33 -50.95 -67.05 18.88
CA ASN A 33 -51.50 -68.27 18.28
C ASN A 33 -51.86 -68.11 16.77
N ILE A 34 -51.16 -67.21 16.07
CA ILE A 34 -51.33 -67.00 14.64
C ILE A 34 -50.51 -68.05 13.89
N PRO A 35 -51.10 -68.84 12.98
CA PRO A 35 -50.37 -69.84 12.23
C PRO A 35 -49.33 -69.19 11.31
N GLU A 36 -48.13 -69.75 11.32
CA GLU A 36 -46.94 -69.24 10.61
C GLU A 36 -47.17 -69.02 9.10
N GLU A 37 -48.02 -69.86 8.49
CA GLU A 37 -48.37 -69.77 7.06
C GLU A 37 -49.02 -68.44 6.69
N LEU A 38 -49.84 -67.87 7.59
CA LEU A 38 -50.50 -66.57 7.35
C LEU A 38 -49.51 -65.40 7.47
N ILE A 39 -48.51 -65.53 8.35
CA ILE A 39 -47.45 -64.53 8.52
C ILE A 39 -46.61 -64.47 7.24
N LEU A 40 -46.19 -65.63 6.73
CA LEU A 40 -45.40 -65.71 5.50
C LEU A 40 -46.14 -65.13 4.30
N LYS A 41 -47.44 -65.47 4.13
CA LYS A 41 -48.27 -64.88 3.05
C LYS A 41 -48.38 -63.37 3.16
N ARG A 42 -48.58 -62.83 4.37
CA ARG A 42 -48.68 -61.38 4.58
C ARG A 42 -47.35 -60.69 4.31
N VAL A 43 -46.23 -61.29 4.72
CA VAL A 43 -44.88 -60.75 4.45
C VAL A 43 -44.59 -60.77 2.95
N GLU A 44 -44.98 -61.80 2.21
CA GLU A 44 -44.86 -61.83 0.75
C GLU A 44 -45.74 -60.78 0.06
N GLU A 45 -46.97 -60.60 0.53
CA GLU A 45 -47.88 -59.57 0.03
C GLU A 45 -47.31 -58.17 0.25
N GLU A 46 -46.83 -57.86 1.45
CA GLU A 46 -46.19 -56.57 1.75
C GLU A 46 -44.89 -56.40 0.97
N ARG A 47 -44.06 -57.45 0.84
CA ARG A 47 -42.83 -57.43 0.04
C ARG A 47 -43.13 -57.08 -1.42
N SER A 48 -44.23 -57.59 -1.97
CA SER A 48 -44.66 -57.26 -3.34
C SER A 48 -45.18 -55.82 -3.47
N ASN A 49 -45.72 -55.24 -2.39
CA ASN A 49 -46.20 -53.86 -2.33
C ASN A 49 -45.11 -52.81 -2.04
N VAL A 50 -43.93 -53.23 -1.57
CA VAL A 50 -42.77 -52.33 -1.44
C VAL A 50 -42.27 -51.96 -2.83
N LYS A 51 -42.77 -50.82 -3.33
CA LYS A 51 -42.20 -50.14 -4.49
C LYS A 51 -40.76 -49.75 -4.14
N LEU A 52 -39.78 -50.42 -4.75
CA LEU A 52 -38.38 -49.99 -4.66
C LEU A 52 -38.30 -48.54 -5.12
N VAL A 53 -38.13 -47.62 -4.18
CA VAL A 53 -37.78 -46.24 -4.45
C VAL A 53 -36.36 -46.27 -5.00
N ARG A 54 -36.23 -46.44 -6.32
CA ARG A 54 -34.94 -46.32 -7.00
C ARG A 54 -34.42 -44.92 -6.71
N PRO A 55 -33.21 -44.76 -6.15
CA PRO A 55 -32.63 -43.43 -6.01
C PRO A 55 -32.55 -42.85 -7.43
N LYS A 56 -33.18 -41.69 -7.63
CA LYS A 56 -33.10 -40.93 -8.89
C LYS A 56 -31.64 -40.59 -9.16
N ARG A 57 -30.89 -41.49 -9.80
CA ARG A 57 -29.61 -41.20 -10.44
C ARG A 57 -29.88 -40.44 -11.74
N LEU A 58 -30.41 -39.23 -11.63
CA LEU A 58 -30.55 -38.34 -12.78
C LEU A 58 -30.79 -36.91 -12.26
N CYS A 59 -29.70 -36.17 -12.01
CA CYS A 59 -29.62 -34.70 -11.99
C CYS A 59 -28.30 -34.10 -11.46
N CYS A 60 -27.26 -34.88 -11.11
CA CYS A 60 -26.00 -34.30 -10.59
C CYS A 60 -24.98 -33.90 -11.68
N LEU A 61 -25.25 -34.18 -12.95
CA LEU A 61 -24.32 -33.89 -14.05
C LEU A 61 -24.46 -32.53 -14.77
N PRO A 62 -24.98 -31.47 -14.11
CA PRO A 62 -24.64 -30.10 -14.50
C PRO A 62 -24.03 -29.26 -13.37
N LEU A 63 -23.89 -29.78 -12.14
CA LEU A 63 -23.37 -29.00 -11.01
C LEU A 63 -21.84 -28.88 -11.07
N TRP A 64 -21.15 -29.98 -11.38
CA TRP A 64 -19.68 -29.98 -11.48
C TRP A 64 -19.20 -29.06 -12.60
N LEU A 65 -19.90 -29.05 -13.76
CA LEU A 65 -19.57 -28.18 -14.89
C LEU A 65 -19.76 -26.69 -14.51
N LYS A 66 -20.85 -26.37 -13.79
CA LYS A 66 -21.08 -25.02 -13.26
C LYS A 66 -20.00 -24.61 -12.24
N CYS A 67 -19.62 -25.50 -11.33
CA CYS A 67 -18.53 -25.25 -10.39
C CYS A 67 -17.18 -25.05 -11.10
N CYS A 68 -16.88 -25.85 -12.13
CA CYS A 68 -15.66 -25.69 -12.93
C CYS A 68 -15.63 -24.33 -13.65
N VAL A 69 -16.75 -23.88 -14.23
CA VAL A 69 -16.84 -22.56 -14.88
C VAL A 69 -16.65 -21.42 -13.87
N VAL A 70 -17.26 -21.52 -12.68
CA VAL A 70 -17.10 -20.51 -11.61
C VAL A 70 -15.66 -20.47 -11.10
N ILE A 71 -15.04 -21.63 -10.86
CA ILE A 71 -13.64 -21.70 -10.40
C ILE A 71 -12.69 -21.17 -11.47
N ALA A 72 -12.92 -21.47 -12.75
CA ALA A 72 -12.12 -20.93 -13.84
C ALA A 72 -12.27 -19.40 -13.95
N ALA A 73 -13.49 -18.87 -13.84
CA ALA A 73 -13.73 -17.42 -13.84
C ALA A 73 -13.03 -16.71 -12.67
N ILE A 74 -13.04 -17.32 -11.49
CA ILE A 74 -12.33 -16.82 -10.31
C ILE A 74 -10.80 -16.91 -10.51
N ALA A 75 -10.29 -18.00 -11.06
CA ALA A 75 -8.85 -18.16 -11.33
C ALA A 75 -8.34 -17.16 -12.37
N MET A 76 -9.11 -16.92 -13.44
CA MET A 76 -8.79 -15.91 -14.46
C MET A 76 -8.85 -14.49 -13.89
N SER A 77 -9.78 -14.20 -12.97
CA SER A 77 -9.82 -12.88 -12.33
C SER A 77 -8.64 -12.69 -11.38
N TYR A 78 -8.24 -13.71 -10.62
CA TYR A 78 -7.09 -13.62 -9.71
C TYR A 78 -5.79 -13.19 -10.38
N ASP A 79 -5.54 -13.61 -11.63
CA ASP A 79 -4.35 -13.19 -12.37
C ASP A 79 -4.37 -11.68 -12.66
N SER A 80 -5.52 -11.16 -13.09
CA SER A 80 -5.73 -9.72 -13.29
C SER A 80 -5.63 -8.90 -11.99
N TRP A 81 -5.93 -9.49 -10.82
CA TRP A 81 -5.76 -8.82 -9.52
C TRP A 81 -4.33 -8.84 -8.99
N ARG A 82 -3.45 -9.72 -9.50
CA ARG A 82 -2.03 -9.75 -9.10
C ARG A 82 -1.31 -8.51 -9.60
N ASP A 83 -1.55 -8.14 -10.85
CA ASP A 83 -0.93 -6.96 -11.45
C ASP A 83 -1.29 -5.66 -10.71
N VAL A 84 -2.51 -5.55 -10.18
CA VAL A 84 -2.97 -4.36 -9.45
C VAL A 84 -2.24 -4.16 -8.12
N LYS A 85 -1.78 -5.23 -7.47
CA LYS A 85 -1.06 -5.14 -6.18
C LYS A 85 0.37 -4.63 -6.33
N ASP A 86 0.96 -4.81 -7.51
CA ASP A 86 2.35 -4.46 -7.78
C ASP A 86 2.49 -3.08 -8.45
N ILE A 87 1.41 -2.32 -8.61
CA ILE A 87 1.45 -0.93 -9.08
C ILE A 87 1.74 -0.01 -7.90
N PRO A 88 2.97 0.56 -7.78
CA PRO A 88 3.21 1.62 -6.83
C PRO A 88 2.30 2.81 -7.17
N CYS A 89 1.61 3.34 -6.16
CA CYS A 89 0.70 4.49 -6.29
C CYS A 89 -0.53 4.25 -7.19
N LEU A 90 -1.24 3.12 -7.02
CA LEU A 90 -2.53 2.85 -7.70
C LEU A 90 -3.54 4.00 -7.57
N LEU A 91 -3.49 4.72 -6.45
CA LEU A 91 -4.24 5.94 -6.20
C LEU A 91 -3.24 7.06 -5.95
N GLU A 92 -3.18 8.03 -6.85
CA GLU A 92 -2.47 9.28 -6.60
C GLU A 92 -3.33 10.13 -5.66
N PRO A 93 -2.91 10.34 -4.40
CA PRO A 93 -3.70 11.14 -3.48
C PRO A 93 -3.77 12.57 -4.02
N SER A 94 -5.00 13.05 -4.24
CA SER A 94 -5.20 14.44 -4.64
C SER A 94 -4.54 15.40 -3.64
N ALA A 95 -4.07 16.55 -4.11
CA ALA A 95 -3.47 17.58 -3.24
C ALA A 95 -4.39 17.96 -2.07
N VAL A 96 -5.71 17.97 -2.31
CA VAL A 96 -6.73 18.21 -1.29
C VAL A 96 -6.72 17.13 -0.21
N PHE A 97 -6.64 15.86 -0.59
CA PHE A 97 -6.55 14.76 0.36
C PHE A 97 -5.25 14.84 1.19
N MET A 98 -4.14 15.19 0.56
CA MET A 98 -2.86 15.39 1.26
C MET A 98 -2.94 16.55 2.27
N GLU A 99 -3.57 17.67 1.93
CA GLU A 99 -3.73 18.79 2.87
C GLU A 99 -4.75 18.49 3.99
N MET A 100 -5.84 17.75 3.69
CA MET A 100 -6.83 17.37 4.71
C MET A 100 -6.28 16.37 5.73
N THR A 101 -5.41 15.46 5.29
CA THR A 101 -4.78 14.47 6.18
C THR A 101 -3.56 15.03 6.91
N ARG A 102 -3.10 16.24 6.54
CA ARG A 102 -2.02 16.92 7.23
C ARG A 102 -2.45 17.31 8.65
N PRO A 103 -1.66 16.99 9.69
CA PRO A 103 -1.96 17.44 11.04
C PRO A 103 -1.96 18.98 11.10
N ILE A 104 -2.83 19.53 11.94
CA ILE A 104 -2.88 20.97 12.19
C ILE A 104 -1.52 21.41 12.75
N ALA A 105 -0.84 22.30 12.04
CA ALA A 105 0.46 22.82 12.46
C ALA A 105 0.28 23.78 13.63
N ASP A 106 1.03 23.57 14.72
CA ASP A 106 1.16 24.55 15.78
C ASP A 106 2.11 25.67 15.32
N CYS A 107 1.60 26.86 15.03
CA CYS A 107 2.41 28.00 14.59
C CYS A 107 3.29 28.63 15.70
N SER A 108 3.37 28.03 16.90
CA SER A 108 4.23 28.52 17.99
C SER A 108 5.71 28.59 17.58
N PHE A 109 6.21 27.62 16.81
CA PHE A 109 7.59 27.62 16.28
C PHE A 109 7.88 28.81 15.35
N CYS A 110 6.87 29.35 14.65
CA CYS A 110 7.03 30.50 13.76
C CYS A 110 7.37 31.79 14.52
N LYS A 111 7.13 31.84 15.83
CA LYS A 111 7.40 33.02 16.68
C LYS A 111 8.85 33.05 17.19
N VAL A 112 9.61 32.00 16.97
CA VAL A 112 11.02 31.93 17.35
C VAL A 112 11.84 32.79 16.38
N CYS A 113 12.28 33.96 16.84
CA CYS A 113 13.07 34.89 16.02
C CYS A 113 14.59 34.63 16.04
N CYS A 114 15.08 33.73 16.88
CA CYS A 114 16.51 33.60 17.17
C CYS A 114 17.07 32.23 16.77
N PHE A 115 18.27 32.22 16.19
CA PHE A 115 19.02 30.99 15.90
C PHE A 115 19.97 30.64 17.03
N PHE A 116 20.26 29.35 17.20
CA PHE A 116 21.29 28.85 18.11
C PHE A 116 22.59 28.65 17.32
N GLU A 117 23.67 29.29 17.75
CA GLU A 117 24.97 29.17 17.09
C GLU A 117 25.97 28.48 18.01
N SER A 118 26.71 27.51 17.47
CA SER A 118 27.81 26.86 18.18
C SER A 118 28.94 26.50 17.22
N ASP A 119 30.18 26.59 17.69
CA ASP A 119 31.39 26.11 16.99
C ASP A 119 31.72 24.65 17.34
N ASN A 120 31.17 24.12 18.44
CA ASN A 120 31.45 22.78 18.95
C ASN A 120 30.17 22.14 19.50
N MET A 121 29.62 21.20 18.74
CA MET A 121 28.36 20.53 19.07
C MET A 121 28.63 19.15 19.66
N THR A 122 28.23 18.95 20.92
CA THR A 122 28.16 17.61 21.52
C THR A 122 26.79 16.98 21.26
N LYS A 123 26.70 15.66 21.43
CA LYS A 123 25.43 14.94 21.23
C LYS A 123 24.37 15.40 22.24
N GLU A 124 24.77 15.63 23.48
CA GLU A 124 23.89 16.03 24.58
C GLU A 124 23.32 17.42 24.33
N LEU A 125 24.18 18.36 23.93
CA LEU A 125 23.77 19.72 23.58
C LEU A 125 22.83 19.69 22.36
N PHE A 126 23.15 18.90 21.33
CA PHE A 126 22.28 18.74 20.17
C PHE A 126 20.90 18.18 20.54
N LEU A 127 20.83 17.21 21.46
CA LEU A 127 19.55 16.69 21.92
C LEU A 127 18.74 17.72 22.71
N GLU A 128 19.39 18.63 23.42
CA GLU A 128 18.71 19.73 24.10
C GLU A 128 18.18 20.78 23.10
N VAL A 129 19.02 21.21 22.14
CA VAL A 129 18.65 22.30 21.22
C VAL A 129 17.91 21.83 19.98
N GLY A 130 18.06 20.57 19.57
CA GLY A 130 17.51 20.01 18.34
C GLY A 130 15.98 19.92 18.33
N TYR A 131 15.36 19.88 19.51
CA TYR A 131 13.91 19.92 19.69
C TYR A 131 13.39 21.30 20.14
N SER A 132 14.22 22.33 20.12
CA SER A 132 13.83 23.68 20.60
C SER A 132 13.07 24.52 19.57
N ASP A 133 12.75 23.95 18.39
CA ASP A 133 12.14 24.66 17.25
C ASP A 133 12.94 25.88 16.76
N ARG A 134 14.21 25.97 17.14
CA ARG A 134 15.12 27.06 16.74
C ARG A 134 16.07 26.58 15.64
N PRO A 135 16.30 27.38 14.58
CA PRO A 135 17.34 27.08 13.61
C PRO A 135 18.71 27.00 14.30
N ILE A 136 19.53 26.01 13.91
CA ILE A 136 20.87 25.80 14.46
C ILE A 136 21.92 26.10 13.40
N ILE A 137 22.91 26.94 13.74
CA ILE A 137 24.10 27.22 12.93
C ILE A 137 25.29 26.54 13.62
N LEU A 138 25.78 25.46 13.01
CA LEU A 138 27.00 24.79 13.47
C LEU A 138 28.18 25.20 12.60
N ARG A 139 29.04 26.07 13.12
CA ARG A 139 30.25 26.50 12.41
C ARG A 139 31.30 25.41 12.46
N GLY A 140 32.12 25.32 11.42
CA GLY A 140 33.26 24.40 11.38
C GLY A 140 32.91 22.92 11.19
N ALA A 141 31.63 22.50 11.23
CA ALA A 141 31.23 21.10 11.03
C ALA A 141 31.76 20.49 9.72
N ALA A 142 31.68 21.25 8.63
CA ALA A 142 32.13 20.81 7.32
C ALA A 142 33.62 21.10 7.06
N LYS A 143 34.38 21.65 8.02
CA LYS A 143 35.77 22.12 7.80
C LYS A 143 36.70 21.02 7.27
N HIS A 144 36.46 19.78 7.68
CA HIS A 144 37.25 18.62 7.28
C HIS A 144 36.70 17.88 6.06
N TRP A 145 35.56 18.30 5.51
CA TRP A 145 35.00 17.64 4.33
C TRP A 145 35.92 17.88 3.13
N LYS A 146 36.22 16.79 2.40
CA LYS A 146 36.99 16.85 1.14
C LYS A 146 36.36 17.81 0.13
N ALA A 147 35.03 17.96 0.19
CA ALA A 147 34.25 18.94 -0.55
C ALA A 147 34.83 20.36 -0.47
N MET A 148 35.25 20.81 0.71
CA MET A 148 35.78 22.17 0.90
C MET A 148 37.05 22.46 0.09
N LYS A 149 37.80 21.41 -0.30
CA LYS A 149 39.03 21.52 -1.09
C LYS A 149 38.85 21.09 -2.55
N THR A 150 37.79 20.33 -2.85
CA THR A 150 37.64 19.63 -4.13
C THR A 150 36.52 20.21 -4.97
N PHE A 151 35.44 20.65 -4.33
CA PHE A 151 34.26 21.16 -5.04
C PHE A 151 34.58 22.52 -5.63
N SER A 152 34.53 22.56 -6.95
CA SER A 152 34.74 23.74 -7.76
C SER A 152 33.82 23.63 -8.98
N PHE A 153 33.59 24.75 -9.66
CA PHE A 153 32.84 24.74 -10.91
C PHE A 153 33.44 23.74 -11.92
N HIS A 154 34.77 23.67 -12.02
CA HIS A 154 35.46 22.73 -12.91
C HIS A 154 35.22 21.27 -12.49
N PHE A 155 35.33 20.97 -11.19
CA PHE A 155 35.05 19.64 -10.66
C PHE A 155 33.65 19.16 -11.04
N PHE A 156 32.61 19.98 -10.79
CA PHE A 156 31.24 19.61 -11.13
C PHE A 156 31.05 19.50 -12.64
N LYS A 157 31.57 20.44 -13.43
CA LYS A 157 31.48 20.37 -14.89
C LYS A 157 32.08 19.08 -15.45
N ALA A 158 33.25 18.67 -14.95
CA ALA A 158 33.89 17.42 -15.34
C ALA A 158 33.09 16.20 -14.89
N ALA A 159 32.58 16.20 -13.64
CA ALA A 159 31.77 15.11 -13.10
C ALA A 159 30.49 14.88 -13.92
N TYR A 160 29.75 15.95 -14.22
CA TYR A 160 28.53 15.88 -15.03
C TYR A 160 28.80 15.62 -16.52
N ALA A 161 29.99 15.96 -17.03
CA ALA A 161 30.35 15.62 -18.42
C ALA A 161 30.70 14.13 -18.58
N ASN A 162 31.31 13.52 -17.56
CA ASN A 162 31.79 12.13 -17.61
C ASN A 162 30.74 11.11 -17.18
N ALA A 163 29.72 11.51 -16.42
CA ALA A 163 28.63 10.63 -16.05
C ALA A 163 27.58 10.60 -17.18
N SER A 164 27.49 9.46 -17.89
CA SER A 164 26.41 9.20 -18.85
C SER A 164 25.06 9.39 -18.16
N ASP A 165 24.13 10.07 -18.85
CA ASP A 165 22.76 10.37 -18.40
C ASP A 165 22.64 11.38 -17.23
N SER A 166 23.73 11.83 -16.61
CA SER A 166 23.67 12.83 -15.52
C SER A 166 23.17 14.22 -15.94
N LEU A 167 23.24 14.51 -17.24
CA LEU A 167 22.69 15.72 -17.87
C LEU A 167 21.36 15.46 -18.59
N LYS A 168 20.89 14.20 -18.65
CA LYS A 168 19.58 13.86 -19.17
C LYS A 168 18.59 14.03 -18.02
N THR A 169 17.66 14.96 -18.19
CA THR A 169 16.61 15.20 -17.22
C THR A 169 15.47 14.22 -17.53
N ASN A 170 15.14 13.33 -16.59
CA ASN A 170 13.81 12.73 -16.58
C ASN A 170 12.86 13.88 -16.20
N GLY A 171 12.08 14.37 -17.16
CA GLY A 171 11.17 15.51 -16.99
C GLY A 171 10.17 15.33 -15.85
N ASP A 172 10.03 14.10 -15.36
CA ASP A 172 9.02 13.69 -14.39
C ASP A 172 9.49 13.86 -12.93
N TYR A 173 10.79 14.07 -12.67
CA TYR A 173 11.33 14.21 -11.30
C TYR A 173 12.32 15.37 -11.18
N CYS A 174 11.83 16.62 -11.24
CA CYS A 174 12.66 17.81 -11.05
C CYS A 174 12.92 18.08 -9.56
N GLN A 175 14.08 17.67 -9.04
CA GLN A 175 14.55 18.02 -7.69
C GLN A 175 15.12 19.45 -7.57
N PHE A 176 15.38 20.11 -8.70
CA PHE A 176 15.85 21.49 -8.72
C PHE A 176 14.66 22.44 -8.81
N PHE A 177 14.23 22.97 -7.66
CA PHE A 177 13.30 24.08 -7.61
C PHE A 177 13.88 25.28 -8.37
N SER A 178 13.07 25.90 -9.24
CA SER A 178 13.46 27.08 -10.00
C SER A 178 13.58 28.31 -9.09
N VAL A 179 14.68 28.42 -8.34
CA VAL A 179 14.97 29.61 -7.53
C VAL A 179 15.49 30.71 -8.43
N GLN A 180 14.61 31.53 -9.03
CA GLN A 180 14.89 32.77 -9.83
C GLN A 180 16.06 32.76 -10.83
N VAL A 181 16.71 31.63 -11.08
CA VAL A 181 17.77 31.46 -12.04
C VAL A 181 17.11 31.07 -13.36
N LYS A 182 17.52 31.73 -14.44
CA LYS A 182 16.98 31.48 -15.79
C LYS A 182 17.37 30.10 -16.36
N PHE A 183 17.90 29.20 -15.53
CA PHE A 183 18.46 27.92 -15.94
C PHE A 183 17.71 26.79 -15.27
N GLN A 184 16.83 26.14 -16.03
CA GLN A 184 16.08 24.96 -15.59
C GLN A 184 16.93 23.68 -15.60
N TYR A 185 18.12 23.71 -16.21
CA TYR A 185 18.93 22.52 -16.45
C TYR A 185 20.42 22.77 -16.19
N PRO A 186 21.12 21.86 -15.48
CA PRO A 186 22.58 21.95 -15.26
C PRO A 186 23.38 22.08 -16.57
N ARG A 187 22.93 21.42 -17.65
CA ARG A 187 23.54 21.54 -18.98
C ARG A 187 23.58 23.00 -19.47
N ARG A 188 22.48 23.74 -19.33
CA ARG A 188 22.41 25.15 -19.74
C ARG A 188 23.28 26.04 -18.86
N LEU A 189 23.33 25.77 -17.56
CA LEU A 189 24.22 26.47 -16.63
C LEU A 189 25.70 26.36 -17.04
N PHE A 190 26.18 25.14 -17.31
CA PHE A 190 27.59 24.92 -17.69
C PHE A 190 27.95 25.50 -19.07
N GLN A 191 26.98 25.62 -19.98
CA GLN A 191 27.17 26.28 -21.28
C GLN A 191 27.23 27.81 -21.15
N HIS A 192 26.33 28.43 -20.39
CA HIS A 192 26.30 29.88 -20.22
C HIS A 192 27.50 30.42 -19.42
N ALA A 193 27.95 29.69 -18.40
CA ALA A 193 29.15 30.06 -17.65
C ALA A 193 30.42 30.12 -18.53
N ARG A 194 30.48 29.34 -19.62
CA ARG A 194 31.60 29.38 -20.59
C ARG A 194 31.67 30.70 -21.36
N LEU A 195 30.53 31.32 -21.62
CA LEU A 195 30.45 32.61 -22.32
C LEU A 195 30.84 33.77 -21.39
N ALA A 196 30.56 33.65 -20.08
CA ALA A 196 30.97 34.62 -19.08
C ALA A 196 32.47 34.56 -18.76
N SER A 197 33.10 33.37 -18.81
CA SER A 197 34.53 33.19 -18.53
C SER A 197 35.49 33.76 -19.59
N GLY A 198 34.97 34.27 -20.72
CA GLY A 198 35.75 35.04 -21.71
C GLY A 198 35.85 36.53 -21.37
N HIS A 199 35.19 36.98 -20.31
CA HIS A 199 35.26 38.35 -19.83
C HIS A 199 35.63 38.35 -18.35
N GLU A 200 36.90 38.60 -18.08
CA GLU A 200 37.41 38.83 -16.73
C GLU A 200 36.71 40.08 -16.16
N ARG A 201 35.75 39.85 -15.26
CA ARG A 201 35.17 40.90 -14.41
C ARG A 201 35.20 40.43 -12.96
N THR A 202 36.10 41.06 -12.21
CA THR A 202 35.94 41.54 -10.83
C THR A 202 34.78 40.93 -10.03
N GLY A 203 35.13 40.16 -9.00
CA GLY A 203 34.43 40.00 -7.72
C GLY A 203 32.92 39.76 -7.73
N CYS A 204 32.47 38.69 -7.06
CA CYS A 204 31.05 38.56 -6.69
C CYS A 204 30.59 39.86 -5.99
N PRO A 205 29.49 40.51 -6.44
CA PRO A 205 28.95 41.65 -5.73
C PRO A 205 28.52 41.21 -4.33
N ASN A 206 28.74 42.11 -3.37
CA ASN A 206 28.46 41.88 -1.97
C ASN A 206 26.96 41.56 -1.79
N VAL A 207 26.62 40.57 -0.97
CA VAL A 207 25.23 40.06 -0.78
C VAL A 207 24.28 41.17 -0.34
N GLU A 208 24.80 42.24 0.27
CA GLU A 208 24.07 43.44 0.66
C GLU A 208 23.43 44.21 -0.53
N GLN A 209 23.92 44.03 -1.77
CA GLN A 209 23.40 44.69 -2.97
C GLN A 209 22.21 43.95 -3.63
N LEU A 210 21.89 42.73 -3.18
CA LEU A 210 20.76 41.95 -3.69
C LEU A 210 19.50 42.06 -2.81
N ARG A 211 19.52 42.92 -1.77
CA ARG A 211 18.31 43.23 -1.02
C ARG A 211 17.36 44.01 -1.95
N PRO A 212 16.14 43.53 -2.25
CA PRO A 212 15.19 44.32 -3.01
C PRO A 212 14.90 45.61 -2.24
N GLN A 213 15.27 46.74 -2.82
CA GLN A 213 14.77 48.04 -2.36
C GLN A 213 13.27 48.08 -2.66
N GLY A 214 12.47 48.09 -1.60
CA GLY A 214 11.09 48.55 -1.65
C GLY A 214 10.05 47.48 -1.99
N SER A 215 9.47 46.89 -0.94
CA SER A 215 8.03 46.62 -0.90
C SER A 215 7.40 47.31 0.30
N GLY A 216 7.72 48.58 0.52
CA GLY A 216 7.05 49.47 1.46
C GLY A 216 5.73 50.03 0.94
N SER A 217 4.94 49.23 0.21
CA SER A 217 3.69 49.69 -0.41
C SER A 217 2.47 48.79 -0.11
N THR A 218 2.65 47.51 0.23
CA THR A 218 1.51 46.62 0.54
C THR A 218 1.02 46.72 1.99
N ALA A 219 1.84 47.22 2.92
CA ALA A 219 1.41 47.46 4.30
C ALA A 219 0.48 48.68 4.46
N ARG A 220 0.52 49.66 3.53
CA ARG A 220 -0.41 50.81 3.53
C ARG A 220 -1.74 50.53 2.83
N ALA A 221 -1.79 49.56 1.93
CA ALA A 221 -3.03 49.18 1.24
C ALA A 221 -3.98 48.37 2.15
N LEU A 222 -3.45 47.59 3.10
CA LEU A 222 -4.27 46.79 4.02
C LEU A 222 -4.78 47.59 5.24
N GLN A 223 -4.18 48.73 5.55
CA GLN A 223 -4.65 49.62 6.62
C GLN A 223 -5.76 50.58 6.16
N GLN A 224 -5.99 50.69 4.85
CA GLN A 224 -7.10 51.44 4.26
C GLN A 224 -8.34 50.57 3.95
N ALA A 225 -8.26 49.25 4.16
CA ALA A 225 -9.35 48.32 3.86
C ALA A 225 -10.27 47.99 5.04
N GLY A 226 -10.07 48.56 6.23
CA GLY A 226 -11.09 48.61 7.29
C GLY A 226 -11.74 47.28 7.70
N LEU A 227 -11.05 46.14 7.58
CA LEU A 227 -11.57 44.83 8.00
C LEU A 227 -10.86 44.37 9.27
N SER A 228 -11.29 44.95 10.39
CA SER A 228 -11.13 44.38 11.72
C SER A 228 -12.33 43.46 12.02
N SER A 229 -12.06 42.17 12.19
CA SER A 229 -12.80 41.26 13.08
C SER A 229 -11.88 40.11 13.45
#